data_AF-A0A6I2VJV3-F1
#
_entry.id   AF-A0A6I2VJV3-F1
#
_cell.length_a   1.000
_cell.length_b   1.000
_cell.length_c   1.000
_cell.angle_alpha   90.00
_cell.angle_beta   90.00
_cell.angle_gamma   90.00
#
_symmetry.space_group_name_H-M   'P 1'
#
loop_
_entity.id
_entity.type
_entity.pdbx_description
1 polymer ?
#
loop_
_entity_poly.entity_id
_entity_poly.type
_entity_poly.pdbx_seq_one_letter_code
_entity_poly.pdbx_strand_id
1 'polypeptide(L)'
;MENNEIQDLKNQLALMQQRLDQLEVVGEPERASRRGMLKLAAGAAAGVVAGGMLMGASPASAGTGYPSDGYFFSMTPQRVYDSRWTNAASGIAATKLGRLSKNESRVISLKDGRDSSGRVTTADLLPFTTGPSGVTTFVQSIAYNLTVTNAVGGANYLSLAPGDATSAPATSSINFVIGNDVANGGIVSISSARELKVFCGIDLGACHFIIDITGFYQTPSYVLSPLP
;
A
#
# COMPACT_ATOMS: atom_id res chain seq x y z
N MET A 1 -36.63 19.22 54.95
CA MET A 1 -35.43 18.35 54.91
C MET A 1 -34.91 18.28 56.32
N GLU A 2 -35.04 17.11 56.92
CA GLU A 2 -34.63 16.88 58.30
C GLU A 2 -33.10 16.96 58.39
N ASN A 3 -32.57 17.47 59.49
CA ASN A 3 -31.11 17.58 59.72
C ASN A 3 -30.36 16.25 59.46
N ASN A 4 -31.05 15.12 59.58
CA ASN A 4 -30.50 13.79 59.33
C ASN A 4 -30.22 13.52 57.84
N GLU A 5 -31.06 14.00 56.92
CA GLU A 5 -30.85 13.85 55.47
C GLU A 5 -29.64 14.67 55.00
N ILE A 6 -29.45 15.85 55.60
CA ILE A 6 -28.30 16.73 55.30
C ILE A 6 -27.00 16.09 55.78
N GLN A 7 -27.01 15.40 56.93
CA GLN A 7 -25.82 14.68 57.41
C GLN A 7 -25.52 13.44 56.56
N ASP A 8 -26.54 12.73 56.10
CA ASP A 8 -26.34 11.58 55.21
C ASP A 8 -25.75 12.01 53.86
N LEU A 9 -26.27 13.10 53.27
CA LEU A 9 -25.72 13.67 52.05
C LEU A 9 -24.26 14.14 52.21
N LYS A 10 -23.90 14.71 53.37
CA LYS A 10 -22.51 15.08 53.67
C LYS A 10 -21.59 13.87 53.77
N ASN A 11 -22.06 12.79 54.38
CA ASN A 11 -21.31 11.54 54.47
C ASN A 11 -21.13 10.89 53.09
N GLN A 12 -22.16 10.93 52.24
CA GLN A 12 -22.07 10.43 50.86
C GLN A 12 -21.09 11.26 50.00
N LEU A 13 -21.07 12.58 50.16
CA LEU A 13 -20.12 13.46 49.47
C LEU A 13 -18.68 13.17 49.89
N ALA A 14 -18.43 13.00 51.19
CA ALA A 14 -17.11 12.63 51.70
C ALA A 14 -16.65 11.25 51.17
N LEU A 15 -17.59 10.29 51.06
CA LEU A 15 -17.31 8.98 50.48
C LEU A 15 -17.01 9.06 48.98
N MET A 16 -17.71 9.92 48.23
CA MET A 16 -17.44 10.14 46.80
C MET A 16 -16.09 10.82 46.57
N GLN A 17 -15.68 11.75 47.42
CA GLN A 17 -14.34 12.35 47.38
C GLN A 17 -13.25 11.31 47.64
N GLN A 18 -13.42 10.43 48.64
CA GLN A 18 -12.48 9.32 48.84
C GLN A 18 -12.39 8.36 47.65
N ARG A 19 -13.50 8.11 46.94
CA ARG A 19 -13.48 7.29 45.71
C ARG A 19 -12.77 7.99 44.56
N LEU A 20 -12.89 9.31 44.44
CA LEU A 20 -12.17 10.10 43.45
C LEU A 20 -10.67 10.14 43.74
N ASP A 21 -10.27 10.32 45.00
CA ASP A 21 -8.86 10.26 45.40
C ASP A 21 -8.24 8.88 45.14
N GLN A 22 -8.99 7.78 45.35
CA GLN A 22 -8.54 6.43 44.99
C GLN A 22 -8.45 6.21 43.48
N LEU A 23 -9.32 6.86 42.68
CA LEU A 23 -9.25 6.80 41.21
C LEU A 23 -8.12 7.66 40.64
N GLU A 24 -7.77 8.77 41.30
CA GLU A 24 -6.59 9.58 40.96
C GLU A 24 -5.29 8.81 41.26
N VAL A 25 -5.25 8.06 42.37
CA VAL A 25 -4.13 7.16 42.70
C VAL A 25 -4.00 5.97 41.73
N VAL A 26 -5.08 5.57 41.05
CA VAL A 26 -5.10 4.47 40.06
C VAL A 26 -5.03 5.00 38.60
N GLY A 27 -4.78 6.31 38.43
CA GLY A 27 -5.06 7.03 37.19
C GLY A 27 -3.92 7.80 36.54
N GLU A 28 -2.73 7.21 36.37
CA GLU A 28 -2.04 7.36 35.09
C GLU A 28 -1.80 5.95 34.54
N PRO A 29 -2.35 5.56 33.37
CA PRO A 29 -1.74 4.44 32.67
C PRO A 29 -0.31 4.87 32.41
N GLU A 30 0.63 4.15 33.03
CA GLU A 30 2.07 4.28 32.85
C GLU A 30 2.31 4.69 31.39
N ARG A 31 2.72 5.95 31.20
CA ARG A 31 2.90 6.56 29.89
C ARG A 31 4.00 5.76 29.23
N ALA A 32 3.62 4.70 28.51
CA ALA A 32 4.49 3.65 28.03
C ALA A 32 5.76 4.30 27.51
N SER A 33 6.85 4.12 28.25
CA SER A 33 8.11 4.79 27.98
C SER A 33 8.46 4.52 26.53
N ARG A 34 8.35 5.56 25.68
CA ARG A 34 8.72 5.56 24.26
C ARG A 34 10.24 5.43 24.07
N ARG A 35 10.92 4.82 25.04
CA ARG A 35 12.35 4.52 25.07
C ARG A 35 12.63 3.02 25.14
N GLY A 36 11.61 2.16 25.20
CA GLY A 36 11.77 0.69 25.25
C GLY A 36 10.87 -0.12 24.30
N MET A 37 9.96 0.50 23.56
CA MET A 37 9.09 -0.19 22.60
C MET A 37 9.54 -0.01 21.15
N LEU A 38 10.78 -0.40 20.87
CA LEU A 38 11.09 -0.96 19.56
C LEU A 38 10.74 -2.45 19.62
N LYS A 39 9.44 -2.77 19.70
CA LYS A 39 8.98 -4.10 19.32
C LYS A 39 9.02 -4.14 17.80
N LEU A 40 10.20 -4.48 17.28
CA LEU A 40 10.40 -4.99 15.95
C LEU A 40 9.41 -6.15 15.77
N ALA A 41 8.28 -5.87 15.12
CA ALA A 41 7.47 -6.91 14.51
C ALA A 41 8.35 -7.51 13.42
N ALA A 42 9.07 -8.58 13.77
CA ALA A 42 9.72 -9.46 12.84
C ALA A 42 8.61 -10.12 12.01
N GLY A 43 8.29 -9.50 10.87
CA GLY A 43 7.38 -10.00 9.87
C GLY A 43 8.02 -9.83 8.50
N ALA A 44 8.86 -10.80 8.14
CA ALA A 44 9.49 -11.00 6.83
C ALA A 44 10.35 -9.84 6.28
N ALA A 45 11.50 -9.59 6.91
CA ALA A 45 12.67 -9.12 6.17
C ALA A 45 13.40 -10.35 5.60
N ALA A 46 13.10 -10.74 4.37
CA ALA A 46 13.94 -11.67 3.61
C ALA A 46 15.20 -10.91 3.14
N GLY A 47 16.11 -10.65 4.08
CA GLY A 47 17.46 -10.20 3.78
C GLY A 47 18.27 -11.39 3.29
N VAL A 48 18.77 -11.33 2.06
CA VAL A 48 19.64 -12.36 1.50
C VAL A 48 20.96 -12.32 2.27
N VAL A 49 21.23 -13.33 3.09
CA VAL A 49 22.58 -13.55 3.65
C VAL A 49 23.44 -14.09 2.51
N ALA A 50 24.30 -13.25 1.96
CA ALA A 50 25.34 -13.67 1.03
C ALA A 50 26.30 -14.62 1.77
N GLY A 51 26.01 -15.93 1.74
CA GLY A 51 26.85 -16.94 2.40
C GLY A 51 26.28 -18.35 2.55
N GLY A 52 25.04 -18.64 2.12
CA GLY A 52 24.40 -19.94 2.42
C GLY A 52 23.54 -20.53 1.32
N MET A 53 24.02 -20.60 0.07
CA MET A 53 23.32 -21.33 -1.01
C MET A 53 23.60 -22.85 -0.98
N LEU A 54 23.56 -23.50 0.20
CA LEU A 54 23.86 -24.94 0.26
C LEU A 54 22.74 -25.85 0.73
N MET A 55 21.63 -25.36 1.31
CA MET A 55 20.50 -26.23 1.66
C MET A 55 19.16 -25.47 1.64
N GLY A 56 18.45 -25.52 0.50
CA GLY A 56 16.98 -25.60 0.41
C GLY A 56 16.08 -24.66 1.23
N ALA A 57 16.51 -23.46 1.62
CA ALA A 57 15.64 -22.53 2.34
C ALA A 57 14.65 -21.85 1.38
N SER A 58 13.49 -22.48 1.16
CA SER A 58 12.35 -21.82 0.50
C SER A 58 11.85 -20.67 1.39
N PRO A 59 11.63 -19.46 0.84
CA PRO A 59 10.99 -18.40 1.61
C PRO A 59 9.57 -18.82 2.01
N ALA A 60 9.16 -18.45 3.22
CA ALA A 60 7.84 -18.81 3.74
C ALA A 60 6.74 -18.22 2.83
N SER A 61 5.93 -19.09 2.23
CA SER A 61 4.82 -18.72 1.37
C SER A 61 3.67 -18.15 2.21
N ALA A 62 3.26 -16.91 1.91
CA ALA A 62 2.03 -16.34 2.43
C ALA A 62 0.84 -16.89 1.64
N GLY A 63 0.37 -18.08 2.03
CA GLY A 63 -0.90 -18.66 1.59
C GLY A 63 -0.82 -19.62 0.40
N THR A 64 -1.76 -20.57 0.39
CA THR A 64 -1.97 -21.51 -0.72
C THR A 64 -2.40 -20.72 -1.97
N GLY A 65 -1.59 -20.74 -3.04
CA GLY A 65 -1.94 -20.14 -4.33
C GLY A 65 -1.00 -19.04 -4.84
N TYR A 66 0.01 -18.62 -4.06
CA TYR A 66 1.03 -17.67 -4.51
C TYR A 66 2.36 -18.39 -4.79
N PRO A 67 3.04 -18.13 -5.92
CA PRO A 67 4.30 -18.78 -6.22
C PRO A 67 5.34 -18.46 -5.14
N SER A 68 5.91 -19.50 -4.53
CA SER A 68 6.90 -19.43 -3.45
C SER A 68 8.26 -18.88 -3.88
N ASP A 69 8.43 -18.52 -5.16
CA ASP A 69 9.73 -18.33 -5.78
C ASP A 69 9.90 -16.89 -6.31
N GLY A 70 9.09 -15.95 -5.83
CA GLY A 70 9.17 -14.54 -6.20
C GLY A 70 10.34 -13.83 -5.50
N TYR A 71 11.32 -13.35 -6.27
CA TYR A 71 12.42 -12.54 -5.75
C TYR A 71 12.07 -11.06 -5.82
N PHE A 72 12.48 -10.29 -4.81
CA PHE A 72 12.37 -8.84 -4.83
C PHE A 72 13.56 -8.22 -5.53
N PHE A 73 13.28 -7.38 -6.53
CA PHE A 73 14.25 -6.58 -7.25
C PHE A 73 14.04 -5.11 -6.87
N SER A 74 14.94 -4.55 -6.06
CA SER A 74 14.95 -3.13 -5.77
C SER A 74 15.38 -2.32 -7.00
N MET A 75 14.85 -1.12 -7.17
CA MET A 75 15.23 -0.23 -8.25
C MET A 75 15.28 1.23 -7.78
N THR A 76 15.94 2.08 -8.56
CA THR A 76 15.78 3.53 -8.38
C THR A 76 14.31 3.88 -8.62
N PRO A 77 13.67 4.72 -7.78
CA PRO A 77 12.28 5.10 -7.99
C PRO A 77 12.04 5.63 -9.41
N GLN A 78 11.01 5.11 -10.07
CA GLN A 78 10.62 5.52 -11.41
C GLN A 78 9.12 5.79 -11.45
N ARG A 79 8.76 6.93 -12.04
CA ARG A 79 7.36 7.25 -12.29
C ARG A 79 6.86 6.46 -13.47
N VAL A 80 5.73 5.78 -13.31
CA VAL A 80 5.09 5.01 -14.39
C VAL A 80 3.79 5.65 -14.84
N TYR A 81 3.15 6.43 -13.97
CA TYR A 81 1.89 7.08 -14.28
C TYR A 81 1.68 8.35 -13.44
N ASP A 82 1.20 9.41 -14.09
CA ASP A 82 0.67 10.62 -13.46
C ASP A 82 -0.62 11.02 -14.19
N SER A 83 -1.74 11.07 -13.47
CA SER A 83 -3.02 11.39 -14.10
C SER A 83 -3.13 12.84 -14.56
N ARG A 84 -2.15 13.71 -14.25
CA ARG A 84 -2.10 15.12 -14.66
C ARG A 84 -1.42 15.33 -16.01
N TRP A 85 -0.78 14.30 -16.57
CA TRP A 85 -0.15 14.43 -17.88
C TRP A 85 -1.18 14.72 -18.98
N THR A 86 -0.66 15.21 -20.09
CA THR A 86 -1.47 15.43 -21.30
C THR A 86 -1.30 14.24 -22.25
N ASN A 87 -2.33 13.99 -23.06
CA ASN A 87 -2.26 12.98 -24.11
C ASN A 87 -1.10 13.27 -25.09
N ALA A 88 -0.91 14.54 -25.46
CA ALA A 88 0.12 14.95 -26.41
C ALA A 88 1.55 14.63 -25.94
N ALA A 89 1.84 14.79 -24.64
CA ALA A 89 3.17 14.52 -24.10
C ALA A 89 3.38 13.03 -23.78
N SER A 90 2.38 12.36 -23.21
CA SER A 90 2.51 11.00 -22.70
C SER A 90 2.16 9.89 -23.71
N GLY A 91 1.39 10.22 -24.75
CA GLY A 91 0.77 9.23 -25.63
C GLY A 91 -0.34 8.41 -24.98
N ILE A 92 -0.70 8.69 -23.71
CA ILE A 92 -1.77 8.00 -22.99
C ILE A 92 -3.12 8.57 -23.42
N ALA A 93 -4.10 7.71 -23.73
CA ALA A 93 -5.45 8.12 -24.09
C ALA A 93 -6.05 9.10 -23.07
N ALA A 94 -6.72 10.16 -23.52
CA ALA A 94 -7.30 11.18 -22.64
C ALA A 94 -8.29 10.60 -21.62
N THR A 95 -8.98 9.51 -21.96
CA THR A 95 -9.89 8.76 -21.05
C THR A 95 -9.16 8.10 -19.87
N LYS A 96 -7.85 7.89 -19.99
CA LYS A 96 -6.98 7.38 -18.93
C LYS A 96 -6.18 8.49 -18.24
N LEU A 97 -6.55 9.75 -18.43
CA LEU A 97 -5.93 10.91 -17.79
C LEU A 97 -6.99 11.72 -17.04
N GLY A 98 -6.58 12.77 -16.36
CA GLY A 98 -7.46 13.59 -15.54
C GLY A 98 -7.74 12.97 -14.17
N ARG A 99 -8.66 13.61 -13.45
CA ARG A 99 -9.09 13.15 -12.13
C ARG A 99 -9.81 11.82 -12.25
N LEU A 100 -9.69 10.99 -11.22
CA LEU A 100 -10.55 9.83 -11.04
C LEU A 100 -11.71 10.26 -10.14
N SER A 101 -12.92 10.19 -10.66
CA SER A 101 -14.13 10.59 -9.95
C SER A 101 -14.67 9.45 -9.11
N LYS A 102 -15.60 9.77 -8.20
CA LYS A 102 -16.27 8.75 -7.39
C LYS A 102 -16.88 7.63 -8.24
N ASN A 103 -16.80 6.40 -7.73
CA ASN A 103 -17.30 5.21 -8.40
C ASN A 103 -16.72 4.95 -9.81
N GLU A 104 -15.60 5.61 -10.16
CA GLU A 104 -14.85 5.30 -11.37
C GLU A 104 -13.68 4.37 -11.07
N SER A 105 -13.23 3.68 -12.12
CA SER A 105 -11.99 2.93 -12.09
C SER A 105 -11.17 3.17 -13.35
N ARG A 106 -9.86 2.95 -13.25
CA ARG A 106 -8.94 3.15 -14.36
C ARG A 106 -7.86 2.08 -14.38
N VAL A 107 -7.72 1.44 -15.53
CA VAL A 107 -6.60 0.53 -15.81
C VAL A 107 -5.44 1.33 -16.38
N ILE A 108 -4.30 1.29 -15.70
CA ILE A 108 -3.05 1.94 -16.11
C ILE A 108 -2.00 0.89 -16.45
N SER A 109 -1.18 1.16 -17.47
CA SER A 109 -0.01 0.35 -17.76
C SER A 109 1.14 0.80 -16.87
N LEU A 110 1.87 -0.16 -16.32
CA LEU A 110 3.05 0.04 -15.48
C LEU A 110 4.34 -0.32 -16.22
N LYS A 111 4.25 -0.68 -17.51
CA LYS A 111 5.35 -1.30 -18.25
C LYS A 111 6.55 -0.38 -18.46
N ASP A 112 6.33 0.93 -18.58
CA ASP A 112 7.36 1.90 -18.95
C ASP A 112 7.62 2.90 -17.80
N GLY A 113 8.88 3.26 -17.61
CA GLY A 113 9.31 4.41 -16.81
C GLY A 113 9.23 5.69 -17.63
N ARG A 114 8.80 6.77 -16.98
CA ARG A 114 8.46 8.04 -17.62
C ARG A 114 9.02 9.24 -16.87
N ASP A 115 9.31 10.29 -17.63
CA ASP A 115 9.72 11.58 -17.07
C ASP A 115 8.53 12.38 -16.49
N SER A 116 8.81 13.59 -15.99
CA SER A 116 7.79 14.49 -15.42
C SER A 116 6.73 14.94 -16.43
N SER A 117 7.01 14.88 -17.74
CA SER A 117 6.06 15.20 -18.81
C SER A 117 5.26 13.99 -19.30
N GLY A 118 5.60 12.79 -18.84
CA GLY A 118 4.97 11.54 -19.21
C GLY A 118 5.59 10.85 -20.42
N ARG A 119 6.70 11.37 -20.96
CA ARG A 119 7.42 10.70 -22.05
C ARG A 119 8.12 9.46 -21.53
N VAL A 120 8.12 8.40 -22.32
CA VAL A 120 8.84 7.16 -21.98
C VAL A 120 10.33 7.43 -22.01
N THR A 121 11.00 7.21 -20.88
CA THR A 121 12.46 7.27 -20.74
C THR A 121 13.07 5.88 -20.60
N THR A 122 12.30 4.93 -20.06
CA THR A 122 12.71 3.55 -19.84
C THR A 122 11.61 2.63 -20.34
N ALA A 123 11.77 2.10 -21.55
CA ALA A 123 10.86 1.08 -22.07
C ALA A 123 11.03 -0.24 -21.31
N ASP A 124 9.94 -0.96 -21.09
CA ASP A 124 9.92 -2.25 -20.38
C ASP A 124 10.65 -2.22 -19.02
N LEU A 125 10.42 -1.13 -18.29
CA LEU A 125 10.87 -0.93 -16.90
C LEU A 125 10.49 -2.11 -16.01
N LEU A 126 9.27 -2.61 -16.15
CA LEU A 126 8.85 -3.87 -15.55
C LEU A 126 9.09 -4.97 -16.58
N PRO A 127 10.11 -5.82 -16.39
CA PRO A 127 10.51 -6.80 -17.38
C PRO A 127 9.56 -8.01 -17.40
N PHE A 128 9.80 -8.87 -18.38
CA PHE A 128 9.32 -10.25 -18.38
C PHE A 128 10.46 -11.14 -18.85
N THR A 129 10.45 -12.41 -18.44
CA THR A 129 11.51 -13.36 -18.78
C THR A 129 10.88 -14.56 -19.46
N THR A 130 11.45 -14.99 -20.59
CA THR A 130 11.03 -16.21 -21.27
C THR A 130 12.09 -17.27 -21.05
N GLY A 131 11.73 -18.34 -20.34
CA GLY A 131 12.63 -19.46 -20.05
C GLY A 131 12.80 -20.39 -21.26
N PRO A 132 13.76 -21.34 -21.21
CA PRO A 132 14.04 -22.26 -22.31
C PRO A 132 12.84 -23.13 -22.75
N SER A 133 11.87 -23.37 -21.87
CA SER A 133 10.61 -24.06 -22.20
C SER A 133 9.57 -23.17 -22.90
N GLY A 134 9.93 -21.93 -23.28
CA GLY A 134 9.01 -20.94 -23.84
C GLY A 134 8.04 -20.33 -22.81
N VAL A 135 8.15 -20.73 -21.54
CA VAL A 135 7.32 -20.19 -20.45
C VAL A 135 7.74 -18.75 -20.16
N THR A 136 6.80 -17.83 -20.29
CA THR A 136 7.02 -16.42 -20.00
C THR A 136 6.53 -16.08 -18.59
N THR A 137 7.42 -15.51 -17.79
CA THR A 137 7.15 -15.05 -16.44
C THR A 137 7.18 -13.53 -16.41
N PHE A 138 6.06 -12.93 -15.99
CA PHE A 138 5.90 -11.48 -15.84
C PHE A 138 6.18 -11.07 -14.39
N VAL A 139 6.41 -9.78 -14.16
CA VAL A 139 6.33 -9.21 -12.80
C VAL A 139 4.97 -9.53 -12.18
N GLN A 140 4.96 -10.13 -10.98
CA GLN A 140 3.71 -10.48 -10.29
C GLN A 140 3.20 -9.36 -9.37
N SER A 141 4.11 -8.63 -8.73
CA SER A 141 3.77 -7.57 -7.78
C SER A 141 4.77 -6.44 -7.82
N ILE A 142 4.36 -5.25 -7.41
CA ILE A 142 5.23 -4.06 -7.34
C ILE A 142 5.27 -3.53 -5.91
N ALA A 143 6.43 -3.03 -5.49
CA ALA A 143 6.55 -2.08 -4.39
C ALA A 143 6.40 -0.67 -4.97
N TYR A 144 5.44 0.10 -4.44
CA TYR A 144 5.02 1.36 -5.02
C TYR A 144 4.93 2.47 -3.98
N ASN A 145 4.92 3.71 -4.48
CA ASN A 145 4.43 4.89 -3.77
C ASN A 145 3.25 5.47 -4.57
N LEU A 146 2.07 5.49 -3.94
CA LEU A 146 0.84 6.07 -4.48
C LEU A 146 0.67 7.46 -3.88
N THR A 147 0.65 8.48 -4.73
CA THR A 147 0.38 9.86 -4.28
C THR A 147 -0.96 10.32 -4.82
N VAL A 148 -1.83 10.79 -3.95
CA VAL A 148 -3.05 11.53 -4.30
C VAL A 148 -2.76 13.01 -4.19
N THR A 149 -3.19 13.78 -5.19
CA THR A 149 -2.97 15.23 -5.23
C THR A 149 -4.17 15.99 -5.79
N ASN A 150 -4.24 17.27 -5.40
CA ASN A 150 -5.22 18.23 -5.86
C ASN A 150 -6.67 17.74 -5.66
N ALA A 151 -6.99 16.98 -4.62
CA ALA A 151 -8.35 16.43 -4.44
C ALA A 151 -9.44 17.52 -4.42
N VAL A 152 -10.62 17.22 -4.95
CA VAL A 152 -11.80 18.09 -5.03
C VAL A 152 -13.07 17.33 -4.63
N GLY A 153 -14.16 18.04 -4.35
CA GLY A 153 -15.49 17.43 -4.16
C GLY A 153 -15.75 16.79 -2.79
N GLY A 154 -14.73 16.37 -2.05
CA GLY A 154 -14.86 15.91 -0.67
C GLY A 154 -13.77 14.93 -0.26
N ALA A 155 -14.02 14.22 0.85
CA ALA A 155 -13.26 13.05 1.21
C ALA A 155 -13.59 11.87 0.29
N ASN A 156 -12.63 10.99 0.04
CA ASN A 156 -12.81 9.69 -0.59
C ASN A 156 -11.54 8.84 -0.38
N TYR A 157 -11.46 7.69 -1.05
CA TYR A 157 -10.33 6.80 -1.01
C TYR A 157 -10.04 6.19 -2.38
N LEU A 158 -8.81 5.69 -2.54
CA LEU A 158 -8.43 4.85 -3.67
C LEU A 158 -8.10 3.44 -3.19
N SER A 159 -8.44 2.46 -4.02
CA SER A 159 -8.07 1.05 -3.84
C SER A 159 -7.35 0.53 -5.07
N LEU A 160 -6.30 -0.26 -4.86
CA LEU A 160 -5.49 -0.84 -5.94
C LEU A 160 -5.75 -2.33 -6.09
N ALA A 161 -5.83 -2.80 -7.33
CA ALA A 161 -5.94 -4.22 -7.66
C ALA A 161 -5.21 -4.52 -8.99
N PRO A 162 -4.99 -5.80 -9.33
CA PRO A 162 -4.54 -6.19 -10.66
C PRO A 162 -5.39 -5.58 -11.79
N GLY A 163 -4.78 -5.28 -12.94
CA GLY A 163 -5.44 -4.63 -14.08
C GLY A 163 -6.70 -5.36 -14.60
N ASP A 164 -6.78 -6.66 -14.39
CA ASP A 164 -7.86 -7.56 -14.77
C ASP A 164 -8.93 -7.76 -13.67
N ALA A 165 -8.78 -7.15 -12.49
CA ALA A 165 -9.75 -7.27 -11.40
C ALA A 165 -11.15 -6.82 -11.82
N THR A 166 -12.17 -7.63 -11.54
CA THR A 166 -13.57 -7.35 -11.94
C THR A 166 -14.34 -6.51 -10.92
N SER A 167 -13.85 -6.41 -9.68
CA SER A 167 -14.46 -5.63 -8.60
C SER A 167 -13.41 -4.89 -7.79
N ALA A 168 -13.81 -3.79 -7.14
CA ALA A 168 -12.95 -3.07 -6.21
C ALA A 168 -12.64 -3.92 -4.97
N PRO A 169 -11.42 -3.86 -4.41
CA PRO A 169 -11.13 -4.41 -3.09
C PRO A 169 -12.01 -3.78 -2.00
N ALA A 170 -12.32 -4.55 -0.95
CA ALA A 170 -13.05 -4.05 0.22
C ALA A 170 -12.21 -3.13 1.13
N THR A 171 -10.93 -2.97 0.83
CA THR A 171 -9.97 -2.15 1.58
C THR A 171 -9.50 -0.96 0.76
N SER A 172 -9.10 0.12 1.43
CA SER A 172 -8.44 1.26 0.78
C SER A 172 -6.92 1.13 0.82
N SER A 173 -6.28 1.63 -0.23
CA SER A 173 -4.83 1.79 -0.31
C SER A 173 -4.39 3.18 0.15
N ILE A 174 -5.25 4.19 0.00
CA ILE A 174 -5.04 5.54 0.53
C ILE A 174 -6.38 6.25 0.70
N ASN A 175 -6.53 7.02 1.77
CA ASN A 175 -7.69 7.88 2.00
C ASN A 175 -7.24 9.34 1.84
N PHE A 176 -8.11 10.19 1.29
CA PHE A 176 -7.78 11.58 1.02
C PHE A 176 -8.95 12.53 1.32
N VAL A 177 -8.62 13.80 1.50
CA VAL A 177 -9.55 14.91 1.64
C VAL A 177 -9.10 16.08 0.76
N ILE A 178 -9.98 17.03 0.50
CA ILE A 178 -9.66 18.25 -0.28
C ILE A 178 -8.49 19.00 0.39
N GLY A 179 -7.60 19.56 -0.46
CA GLY A 179 -6.56 20.49 -0.03
C GLY A 179 -5.29 19.84 0.51
N ASN A 180 -5.23 18.50 0.56
CA ASN A 180 -4.06 17.77 1.03
C ASN A 180 -3.51 16.86 -0.08
N ASP A 181 -2.20 16.96 -0.29
CA ASP A 181 -1.44 15.95 -1.01
C ASP A 181 -1.01 14.88 -0.02
N VAL A 182 -1.36 13.62 -0.29
CA VAL A 182 -1.08 12.49 0.58
C VAL A 182 -0.43 11.37 -0.21
N ALA A 183 0.54 10.69 0.39
CA ALA A 183 1.23 9.57 -0.21
C ALA A 183 1.17 8.34 0.71
N ASN A 184 1.05 7.16 0.10
CA ASN A 184 1.16 5.89 0.80
C ASN A 184 2.02 4.92 -0.01
N GLY A 185 2.96 4.28 0.68
CA GLY A 185 3.79 3.21 0.13
C GLY A 185 3.19 1.84 0.41
N GLY A 186 3.38 0.89 -0.51
CA GLY A 186 2.86 -0.46 -0.31
C GLY A 186 3.34 -1.46 -1.33
N ILE A 187 2.79 -2.67 -1.24
CA ILE A 187 2.99 -3.74 -2.23
C ILE A 187 1.62 -4.15 -2.75
N VAL A 188 1.50 -4.34 -4.06
CA VAL A 188 0.26 -4.80 -4.72
C VAL A 188 0.60 -5.74 -5.86
N SER A 189 -0.26 -6.75 -6.07
CA SER A 189 -0.20 -7.60 -7.25
C SER A 189 -0.67 -6.85 -8.50
N ILE A 190 -0.14 -7.23 -9.65
CA ILE A 190 -0.48 -6.66 -10.95
C ILE A 190 -0.90 -7.76 -11.91
N SER A 191 -1.58 -7.41 -13.00
CA SER A 191 -1.94 -8.41 -14.02
C SER A 191 -0.71 -8.83 -14.83
N SER A 192 -0.80 -9.97 -15.52
CA SER A 192 0.24 -10.43 -16.45
C SER A 192 0.51 -9.45 -17.60
N ALA A 193 -0.45 -8.57 -17.91
CA ALA A 193 -0.28 -7.47 -18.87
C ALA A 193 0.56 -6.30 -18.33
N ARG A 194 1.10 -6.41 -17.10
CA ARG A 194 1.80 -5.34 -16.36
C ARG A 194 0.90 -4.13 -16.15
N GLU A 195 -0.35 -4.38 -15.77
CA GLU A 195 -1.35 -3.34 -15.54
C GLU A 195 -1.88 -3.36 -14.11
N LEU A 196 -2.26 -2.18 -13.64
CA LEU A 196 -2.89 -1.94 -12.36
C LEU A 196 -4.25 -1.28 -12.58
N LYS A 197 -5.25 -1.69 -11.81
CA LYS A 197 -6.55 -1.03 -11.77
C LYS A 197 -6.66 -0.22 -10.49
N VAL A 198 -6.93 1.07 -10.65
CA VAL A 198 -7.18 2.00 -9.54
C VAL A 198 -8.67 2.28 -9.49
N PHE A 199 -9.29 2.04 -8.34
CA PHE A 199 -10.69 2.34 -8.07
C PHE A 199 -10.78 3.56 -7.17
N CYS A 200 -11.73 4.44 -7.44
CA CYS A 200 -12.12 5.49 -6.50
C CYS A 200 -13.40 5.09 -5.79
N GLY A 201 -13.44 5.28 -4.47
CA GLY A 201 -14.58 4.93 -3.64
C GLY A 201 -15.86 5.70 -4.01
N ILE A 202 -16.92 5.41 -3.26
CA ILE A 202 -18.27 5.92 -3.53
C ILE A 202 -18.55 7.27 -2.84
N ASP A 203 -17.60 7.80 -2.07
CA ASP A 203 -17.74 9.10 -1.41
C ASP A 203 -17.67 10.27 -2.43
N LEU A 204 -17.74 11.51 -1.96
CA LEU A 204 -17.89 12.67 -2.84
C LEU A 204 -16.60 13.08 -3.58
N GLY A 205 -15.43 12.71 -3.05
CA GLY A 205 -14.15 13.19 -3.53
C GLY A 205 -13.72 12.62 -4.89
N ALA A 206 -13.03 13.47 -5.67
CA ALA A 206 -12.30 13.10 -6.88
C ALA A 206 -10.86 13.62 -6.79
N CYS A 207 -9.90 12.93 -7.39
CA CYS A 207 -8.50 13.31 -7.25
C CYS A 207 -7.63 13.02 -8.46
N HIS A 208 -6.47 13.68 -8.53
CA HIS A 208 -5.37 13.17 -9.34
C HIS A 208 -4.57 12.16 -8.53
N PHE A 209 -3.95 11.21 -9.22
CA PHE A 209 -3.09 10.24 -8.59
C PHE A 209 -1.85 9.95 -9.44
N ILE A 210 -0.80 9.56 -8.75
CA ILE A 210 0.54 9.33 -9.30
C ILE A 210 1.03 7.99 -8.74
N ILE A 211 1.64 7.19 -9.60
CA ILE A 211 2.27 5.92 -9.24
C ILE A 211 3.75 5.99 -9.58
N ASP A 212 4.56 5.81 -8.55
CA ASP A 212 5.99 5.58 -8.65
C ASP A 212 6.30 4.14 -8.18
N ILE A 213 7.25 3.47 -8.83
CA ILE A 213 7.68 2.11 -8.49
C ILE A 213 9.09 2.17 -7.89
N THR A 214 9.29 1.49 -6.75
CA THR A 214 10.57 1.41 -6.04
C THR A 214 11.19 0.01 -6.07
N GLY A 215 10.42 -0.99 -6.52
CA GLY A 215 10.89 -2.36 -6.73
C GLY A 215 9.76 -3.25 -7.22
N PHE A 216 10.08 -4.48 -7.57
CA PHE A 216 9.09 -5.44 -8.04
C PHE A 216 9.44 -6.88 -7.62
N TYR A 217 8.43 -7.73 -7.60
CA TYR A 217 8.54 -9.16 -7.35
C TYR A 217 8.38 -9.92 -8.65
N GLN A 218 9.37 -10.75 -8.96
CA GLN A 218 9.35 -11.62 -10.13
C GLN A 218 9.93 -12.99 -9.79
N THR A 219 9.29 -14.05 -10.26
CA THR A 219 9.91 -15.38 -10.30
C THR A 219 10.85 -15.50 -11.51
N PRO A 220 12.15 -15.79 -11.32
CA PRO A 220 13.06 -16.12 -12.40
C PRO A 220 12.66 -17.43 -13.08
N SER A 221 12.88 -17.52 -14.39
CA SER A 221 12.77 -18.80 -15.08
C SER A 221 13.96 -19.69 -14.71
N TYR A 222 13.77 -20.69 -13.84
CA TYR A 222 14.81 -21.68 -13.57
C TYR A 222 14.84 -22.78 -14.64
N VAL A 223 16.05 -23.13 -15.07
CA VAL A 223 16.33 -24.46 -15.62
C VAL A 223 16.84 -25.28 -14.43
N LEU A 224 16.07 -26.25 -13.95
CA LEU A 224 16.69 -27.36 -13.24
C LEU A 224 17.48 -28.12 -14.31
N SER A 225 18.78 -27.86 -14.42
CA SER A 225 19.66 -28.89 -14.99
C SER A 225 19.56 -30.07 -14.02
N PRO A 226 19.11 -31.27 -14.44
CA PRO A 226 19.53 -32.45 -13.70
C PRO A 226 21.07 -32.40 -13.71
N LEU A 227 21.69 -32.41 -12.53
CA LEU A 227 23.13 -32.62 -12.45
C LEU A 227 23.44 -33.96 -13.14
N PRO A 228 24.51 -34.04 -13.94
CA PRO A 228 24.94 -35.30 -14.54
C PRO A 228 25.28 -36.36 -13.49
#